data_AF-E2A707-F1
#
_entry.id   AF-E2A707-F1
#
_cell.length_a   1.000
_cell.length_b   1.000
_cell.length_c   1.000
_cell.angle_alpha   90.00
_cell.angle_beta   90.00
_cell.angle_gamma   90.00
#
_symmetry.space_group_name_H-M   'P 1'
#
loop_
_entity.id
_entity.type
_entity.pdbx_description
1 polymer ?
#
loop_
_entity_poly.entity_id
_entity_poly.type
_entity_poly.pdbx_seq_one_letter_code
_entity_poly.pdbx_strand_id
1 'polypeptide(L)'
;MYTYYFLATWGPEVQEAIAPMKQWITKAQMVQFVILILYVSQNFLPNCKVIDHWIVILFIGNLLFNFYMFYDFYQKAYNKPKRKTK
;
A
#
# COMPACT_ATOMS: atom_id res chain seq x y z
N MET A 1 -3.03 -2.22 9.24
CA MET A 1 -2.90 -0.77 9.51
C MET A 1 -3.39 -0.42 10.91
N TYR A 2 -4.69 -0.53 11.22
CA TYR A 2 -5.25 -0.11 12.52
C TYR A 2 -4.69 -0.84 13.74
N THR A 3 -4.44 -2.15 13.65
CA THR A 3 -3.82 -2.93 14.73
C THR A 3 -2.41 -2.43 15.07
N TYR A 4 -1.66 -1.94 14.09
CA TYR A 4 -0.32 -1.39 14.31
C TYR A 4 -0.38 -0.06 15.06
N TYR A 5 -1.32 0.82 14.71
CA TYR A 5 -1.49 2.09 15.43
C TYR A 5 -1.90 1.86 16.89
N PHE A 6 -2.75 0.88 17.15
CA PHE A 6 -3.12 0.48 18.50
C PHE A 6 -1.93 -0.04 19.32
N LEU A 7 -1.10 -0.90 18.73
CA LEU A 7 0.12 -1.40 19.40
C LEU A 7 1.16 -0.29 19.60
N ALA A 8 1.22 0.69 18.70
CA ALA A 8 2.12 1.83 18.82
C ALA A 8 1.77 2.77 19.99
N THR A 9 0.54 2.74 20.49
CA THR A 9 0.12 3.54 21.66
C THR A 9 0.46 2.91 23.01
N TRP A 10 0.94 1.65 23.04
CA TRP A 10 1.13 0.91 24.30
C TRP A 10 2.45 1.20 25.04
N GLY A 11 3.37 1.97 24.43
CA GLY A 11 4.62 2.40 25.08
C GLY A 11 5.87 2.24 24.22
N PRO A 12 7.01 2.81 24.66
CA PRO A 12 8.26 2.86 23.88
C PRO A 12 8.88 1.47 23.61
N GLU A 13 8.78 0.52 24.55
CA GLU A 13 9.27 -0.85 24.35
C GLU A 13 8.51 -1.59 23.24
N VAL A 14 7.18 -1.41 23.20
CA VAL A 14 6.35 -2.01 22.15
C VAL A 14 6.68 -1.36 20.82
N GLN A 15 6.81 -0.03 20.76
CA GLN A 15 7.17 0.71 19.55
C GLN A 15 8.47 0.22 18.90
N GLU A 16 9.52 -0.09 19.68
CA GLU A 16 10.75 -0.67 19.15
C GLU A 16 10.52 -2.07 18.55
N ALA A 17 9.70 -2.91 19.19
CA ALA A 17 9.39 -4.25 18.69
C ALA A 17 8.56 -4.25 17.39
N ILE A 18 7.67 -3.26 17.20
CA ILE A 18 6.84 -3.12 15.98
C ILE A 18 7.50 -2.29 14.87
N ALA A 19 8.59 -1.56 15.12
CA ALA A 19 9.31 -0.79 14.10
C ALA A 19 9.60 -1.57 12.79
N PRO A 20 10.04 -2.85 12.81
CA PRO A 20 10.21 -3.63 11.58
C PRO A 20 8.88 -4.09 10.96
N MET A 21 7.81 -4.28 11.74
CA MET A 21 6.49 -4.66 11.23
C MET A 21 5.90 -3.60 10.29
N LYS A 22 6.28 -2.32 10.45
CA LYS A 22 5.87 -1.23 9.55
C LYS A 22 6.20 -1.53 8.08
N GLN A 23 7.34 -2.18 7.80
CA GLN A 23 7.74 -2.57 6.45
C GLN A 23 6.77 -3.60 5.84
N TRP A 24 6.38 -4.59 6.63
CA TRP A 24 5.47 -5.66 6.22
C TRP A 24 4.07 -5.13 5.94
N ILE A 25 3.58 -4.19 6.75
CA ILE A 25 2.28 -3.56 6.53
C ILE A 25 2.28 -2.75 5.24
N THR A 26 3.34 -1.98 4.99
CA THR A 26 3.48 -1.20 3.75
C THR A 26 3.52 -2.13 2.52
N LYS A 27 4.25 -3.24 2.60
CA LYS A 27 4.28 -4.27 1.54
C LYS A 27 2.90 -4.92 1.34
N ALA A 28 2.22 -5.27 2.42
CA ALA A 28 0.87 -5.86 2.34
C ALA A 28 -0.13 -4.91 1.68
N GLN A 29 -0.06 -3.61 1.96
CA GLN A 29 -0.93 -2.62 1.29
C GLN A 29 -0.63 -2.50 -0.21
N MET A 30 0.65 -2.51 -0.62
CA MET A 30 1.00 -2.50 -2.04
C MET A 30 0.48 -3.76 -2.76
N VAL A 31 0.58 -4.94 -2.13
CA VAL A 31 0.00 -6.19 -2.67
C VAL A 31 -1.52 -6.10 -2.78
N GLN A 32 -2.19 -5.54 -1.76
CA GLN A 32 -3.64 -5.33 -1.78
C GLN A 32 -4.06 -4.46 -2.99
N PHE A 33 -3.33 -3.39 -3.30
CA PHE A 33 -3.62 -2.56 -4.46
C PHE A 33 -3.48 -3.32 -5.78
N VAL A 34 -2.44 -4.16 -5.93
CA VAL A 34 -2.26 -4.99 -7.13
C VAL A 34 -3.42 -5.97 -7.31
N ILE A 35 -3.83 -6.65 -6.23
CA ILE A 35 -4.98 -7.57 -6.26
C ILE A 35 -6.27 -6.84 -6.63
N LEU A 36 -6.49 -5.64 -6.07
CA LEU A 36 -7.66 -4.81 -6.40
C LEU A 36 -7.67 -4.36 -7.86
N ILE A 37 -6.51 -3.98 -8.43
CA ILE A 37 -6.40 -3.63 -9.85
C ILE A 37 -6.76 -4.84 -10.72
N LEU A 38 -6.25 -6.03 -10.39
CA LEU A 38 -6.57 -7.26 -11.12
C LEU A 38 -8.07 -7.60 -11.03
N TYR A 39 -8.66 -7.53 -9.84
CA TYR A 39 -10.09 -7.74 -9.62
C TYR A 39 -10.95 -6.76 -10.42
N VAL A 40 -10.59 -5.48 -10.40
CA VAL A 40 -11.33 -4.45 -11.13
C VAL A 40 -11.16 -4.59 -12.64
N SER A 41 -9.99 -5.06 -13.11
CA SER A 41 -9.76 -5.33 -14.54
C SER A 41 -10.65 -6.45 -15.09
N GLN A 42 -11.15 -7.36 -14.25
CA GLN A 42 -12.12 -8.39 -14.66
C GLN A 42 -13.47 -7.79 -15.09
N ASN A 43 -13.83 -6.57 -14.65
CA ASN A 43 -15.03 -5.88 -15.12
C ASN A 43 -14.95 -5.43 -16.59
N PHE A 44 -13.75 -5.42 -17.20
CA PHE A 44 -13.61 -5.16 -18.64
C PHE A 44 -13.93 -6.38 -19.51
N LEU A 45 -14.20 -7.55 -18.91
CA LEU A 45 -14.62 -8.72 -19.67
C LEU A 45 -16.04 -8.50 -20.22
N PRO A 46 -16.28 -8.82 -21.51
CA PRO A 46 -17.52 -8.49 -22.21
C PRO A 46 -18.78 -9.11 -21.61
N ASN A 47 -18.63 -10.16 -20.77
CA ASN A 47 -19.73 -10.86 -20.11
C ASN A 47 -20.10 -10.32 -18.72
N CYS A 48 -19.33 -9.39 -18.14
CA CYS A 48 -19.56 -8.87 -16.78
C CYS A 48 -19.57 -7.33 -16.76
N LYS A 49 -20.65 -6.71 -17.26
CA LYS A 49 -20.92 -5.28 -17.06
C LYS A 49 -21.66 -5.08 -15.74
N VAL A 50 -20.92 -5.02 -14.63
CA VAL A 50 -21.51 -4.74 -13.30
C VAL A 50 -21.50 -3.23 -13.01
N ILE A 51 -20.49 -2.50 -13.51
CA ILE A 51 -20.24 -1.09 -13.19
C ILE A 51 -19.88 -0.31 -14.46
N ASP A 52 -20.26 0.96 -14.54
CA ASP A 52 -19.86 1.86 -15.63
C ASP A 52 -18.35 1.95 -15.80
N HIS A 53 -17.88 1.81 -17.05
CA HIS A 53 -16.46 1.84 -17.40
C HIS A 53 -15.75 3.12 -16.92
N TRP A 54 -16.48 4.25 -16.86
CA TRP A 54 -15.93 5.51 -16.38
C TRP A 54 -15.52 5.46 -14.90
N ILE A 55 -16.36 4.85 -14.05
CA ILE A 55 -16.10 4.69 -12.62
C ILE A 55 -14.90 3.76 -12.41
N VAL A 56 -14.84 2.69 -13.19
CA VAL A 56 -13.73 1.73 -13.19
C VAL A 56 -12.40 2.41 -13.52
N ILE A 57 -12.37 3.26 -14.56
CA ILE A 57 -11.16 4.00 -14.96
C ILE A 57 -10.71 4.97 -13.87
N LEU A 58 -11.63 5.73 -13.27
CA LEU A 58 -11.31 6.63 -12.15
C LEU A 58 -10.78 5.88 -10.93
N PHE A 59 -11.33 4.70 -10.64
CA PHE A 59 -10.90 3.85 -9.54
C PHE A 59 -9.50 3.29 -9.77
N ILE A 60 -9.21 2.78 -10.96
CA ILE A 60 -7.86 2.33 -11.33
C ILE A 60 -6.86 3.49 -11.25
N GLY A 61 -7.22 4.67 -11.74
CA GLY A 61 -6.37 5.87 -11.63
C GLY A 61 -6.02 6.22 -10.18
N ASN A 62 -7.01 6.16 -9.27
CA ASN A 62 -6.78 6.37 -7.84
C ASN A 62 -5.88 5.30 -7.22
N LEU A 63 -6.07 4.03 -7.59
CA LEU A 63 -5.23 2.92 -7.09
C LEU A 63 -3.78 3.08 -7.55
N LEU A 64 -3.54 3.47 -8.80
CA LEU A 64 -2.21 3.72 -9.34
C LEU A 64 -1.52 4.90 -8.64
N PHE A 65 -2.26 5.99 -8.41
CA PHE A 65 -1.73 7.16 -7.69
C PHE A 65 -1.31 6.80 -6.26
N ASN A 66 -2.17 6.07 -5.53
CA ASN A 66 -1.85 5.58 -4.19
C ASN A 66 -0.65 4.62 -4.22
N PHE A 67 -0.62 3.68 -5.15
CA PHE A 67 0.51 2.76 -5.31
C PHE A 67 1.83 3.51 -5.53
N TYR A 68 1.85 4.52 -6.41
CA TYR A 68 3.04 5.34 -6.65
C TYR A 68 3.51 6.06 -5.38
N MET A 69 2.59 6.67 -4.64
CA MET A 69 2.93 7.37 -3.40
C MET A 69 3.48 6.41 -2.33
N PHE A 70 2.89 5.22 -2.21
CA PHE A 70 3.38 4.18 -1.31
C PHE A 70 4.74 3.62 -1.75
N TYR A 71 4.97 3.49 -3.06
CA TYR A 71 6.24 3.05 -3.61
C TYR A 71 7.36 4.09 -3.36
N ASP A 72 7.09 5.37 -3.60
CA ASP A 72 8.01 6.47 -3.27
C ASP A 72 8.31 6.52 -1.77
N PHE A 73 7.30 6.35 -0.91
CA PHE A 73 7.49 6.22 0.52
C PHE A 73 8.35 5.01 0.89
N TYR A 74 8.08 3.84 0.32
CA TYR A 74 8.85 2.62 0.56
C TYR A 74 10.33 2.80 0.17
N GLN A 75 10.58 3.41 -0.99
CA GLN A 75 11.92 3.70 -1.46
C GLN A 75 12.66 4.69 -0.55
N LYS A 76 11.99 5.77 -0.12
CA LYS A 76 12.58 6.79 0.77
C LYS A 76 12.79 6.29 2.20
N ALA A 77 11.88 5.50 2.74
CA ALA A 77 11.91 5.02 4.12
C ALA A 77 12.85 3.84 4.32
N TYR A 78 12.99 2.96 3.31
CA TYR A 78 13.71 1.69 3.46
C TYR A 78 14.89 1.50 2.52
N ASN A 79 14.90 2.18 1.36
CA ASN A 79 15.90 1.98 0.32
C ASN A 79 16.94 3.12 0.24
N LYS A 80 16.89 4.10 1.14
CA LYS A 80 18.02 5.02 1.31
C LYS A 80 19.18 4.25 1.95
N PRO A 81 20.32 4.02 1.26
CA PRO A 81 21.52 3.60 1.95
C PRO A 81 21.80 4.66 3.02
N LYS A 82 21.99 4.23 4.27
CA LYS A 82 22.57 5.11 5.30
C LYS A 82 23.76 5.77 4.64
N ARG A 83 23.68 7.07 4.38
CA ARG A 83 24.81 7.85 3.90
C ARG A 83 25.89 7.56 4.93
N LYS A 84 26.92 6.78 4.56
CA LYS A 84 28.07 6.58 5.43
C LYS A 84 28.68 7.96 5.52
N THR A 85 28.33 8.69 6.57
CA THR A 85 29.09 9.87 6.99
C THR A 85 30.47 9.32 7.30
N LYS A 86 31.38 9.58 6.38
CA LYS A 86 32.81 9.31 6.52
C LYS A 86 33.44 10.55 7.12
#